data_AF-A0A2W6D797-F1
#
_entry.id   AF-A0A2W6D797-F1
#
_cell.length_a   1.000
_cell.length_b   1.000
_cell.length_c   1.000
_cell.angle_alpha   90.00
_cell.angle_beta   90.00
_cell.angle_gamma   90.00
#
_symmetry.space_group_name_H-M   'P 1'
#
loop_
_entity.id
_entity.type
_entity.pdbx_description
1 polymer ?
#
loop_
_entity_poly.entity_id
_entity_poly.type
_entity_poly.pdbx_seq_one_letter_code
_entity_poly.pdbx_strand_id
1 'polypeptide(L)' 'MIEVYCPGCAELQVFEQPPCVDGHGVDCPEWLCLTCGVALLIDVPVEPAEWLALTLDSRAA' A
#
# COMPACT_ATOMS: atom_id res chain seq x y z
N MET A 1 -0.88 5.60 14.43
CA MET A 1 -1.60 6.54 13.56
C MET A 1 -0.58 7.37 12.82
N ILE A 2 -0.85 7.72 11.56
CA ILE A 2 0.05 8.49 10.69
C ILE A 2 -0.71 9.63 10.01
N GLU A 3 0.01 10.64 9.53
CA GLU A 3 -0.54 11.75 8.73
C GLU A 3 0.02 11.68 7.30
N VAL A 4 -0.86 11.53 6.31
CA VAL A 4 -0.48 11.38 4.90
C VAL A 4 -1.59 11.89 3.98
N TYR A 5 -1.24 12.24 2.74
CA TYR A 5 -2.21 12.69 1.75
C TYR A 5 -3.21 11.59 1.41
N CYS A 6 -4.50 11.89 1.59
CA CYS A 6 -5.60 11.00 1.25
C CYS A 6 -6.14 11.32 -0.15
N PRO A 7 -6.08 10.40 -1.13
CA PRO A 7 -6.60 10.65 -2.47
C PRO A 7 -8.13 10.82 -2.51
N GLY A 8 -8.87 10.21 -1.57
CA GLY A 8 -10.33 10.37 -1.47
C GLY A 8 -10.77 11.75 -0.99
N CYS A 9 -10.06 12.33 0.00
CA CYS A 9 -10.35 13.67 0.52
C CYS A 9 -9.64 14.78 -0.25
N ALA A 10 -8.60 14.44 -1.01
CA ALA A 10 -7.67 15.36 -1.65
C ALA A 10 -6.92 16.31 -0.68
N GLU A 11 -6.66 15.86 0.54
CA GLU A 11 -5.98 16.63 1.60
C GLU A 11 -5.13 15.70 2.50
N LEU A 12 -4.26 16.27 3.35
CA LEU A 12 -3.57 15.54 4.41
C LEU A 12 -4.57 15.09 5.47
N GLN A 13 -4.59 13.80 5.80
CA GLN A 13 -5.48 13.24 6.80
C GLN A 13 -4.75 12.30 7.75
N VAL A 14 -5.37 12.03 8.90
CA VAL A 14 -4.93 11.00 9.86
C VAL A 14 -5.45 9.64 9.43
N PHE A 15 -4.58 8.64 9.51
CA PHE A 15 -4.88 7.24 9.22
C PHE A 15 -4.61 6.34 10.43
N GLU A 16 -5.39 5.27 10.55
CA GLU A 16 -5.23 4.21 11.56
C GLU A 16 -5.01 2.83 10.91
N GLN A 17 -4.39 1.91 11.65
CA GLN A 17 -4.42 0.49 11.32
C GLN A 17 -5.55 -0.15 12.15
N PRO A 18 -6.71 -0.48 11.56
CA PRO A 18 -7.73 -1.25 12.27
C PRO A 18 -7.20 -2.67 12.56
N PRO A 19 -7.85 -3.43 13.47
CA PRO A 19 -7.53 -4.84 13.66
C PRO A 19 -7.53 -5.59 12.33
N CYS A 20 -6.37 -6.14 11.95
CA CYS A 20 -6.20 -6.86 10.69
C CYS A 20 -6.80 -8.27 10.79
N VAL A 21 -7.80 -8.57 9.94
CA VAL A 21 -8.43 -9.90 9.86
C VAL A 21 -7.50 -10.92 9.20
N ASP A 22 -6.61 -10.47 8.31
CA ASP A 22 -5.68 -11.33 7.57
C ASP A 22 -4.48 -11.80 8.41
N GLY A 23 -4.38 -11.35 9.66
CA GLY A 23 -3.41 -11.87 10.62
C GLY A 23 -2.01 -11.24 10.57
N HIS A 24 -1.86 -10.09 9.91
CA HIS A 24 -0.58 -9.37 9.84
C HIS A 24 -0.19 -8.64 11.14
N GLY A 25 -1.10 -8.56 12.11
CA GLY A 25 -0.81 -7.94 13.41
C GLY A 25 -0.37 -6.48 13.27
N VAL A 26 0.79 -6.14 13.85
CA VAL A 26 1.37 -4.79 13.82
C VAL A 26 2.05 -4.44 12.50
N ASP A 27 2.31 -5.44 11.66
CA ASP A 27 2.95 -5.30 10.35
C ASP A 27 1.91 -5.22 9.23
N CYS A 28 0.64 -4.94 9.57
CA CYS A 28 -0.41 -4.77 8.57
C CYS A 28 -0.10 -3.54 7.69
N PRO A 29 0.02 -3.71 6.36
CA PRO A 29 0.29 -2.59 5.47
C PRO A 29 -0.93 -1.69 5.25
N GLU A 30 -2.11 -2.10 5.71
CA GLU A 30 -3.37 -1.39 5.49
C GLU A 30 -3.57 -0.25 6.50
N TRP A 31 -3.67 0.96 5.97
CA TRP A 31 -3.96 2.17 6.73
C TRP A 31 -5.27 2.79 6.24
N LEU A 32 -6.27 2.96 7.10
CA LEU A 32 -7.56 3.57 6.77
C LEU A 32 -7.60 5.05 7.15
N CYS A 33 -8.07 5.88 6.22
CA CYS A 33 -8.36 7.29 6.49
C CYS A 33 -9.51 7.39 7.50
N LEU A 34 -9.27 8.05 8.64
CA LEU A 34 -10.29 8.23 9.68
C LEU A 34 -11.49 9.08 9.23
N THR A 35 -11.38 9.80 8.10
CA THR A 35 -12.44 10.67 7.59
C THR A 35 -13.31 10.00 6.52
N CYS A 36 -12.69 9.40 5.50
CA CYS A 36 -13.43 8.87 4.34
C CYS A 36 -13.37 7.35 4.20
N GLY A 37 -12.53 6.65 4.99
CA GLY A 37 -12.38 5.20 4.96
C GLY A 37 -11.55 4.64 3.80
N VAL A 38 -10.99 5.47 2.92
CA VAL A 38 -10.04 5.02 1.88
C VAL A 38 -8.82 4.40 2.55
N ALA A 39 -8.38 3.25 2.04
CA ALA A 39 -7.19 2.55 2.52
C ALA A 39 -5.97 2.82 1.64
N LEU A 40 -4.80 2.94 2.27
CA LEU A 40 -3.49 2.96 1.63
C LEU A 40 -2.70 1.73 2.06
N LEU A 41 -1.89 1.19 1.14
CA LEU A 41 -0.89 0.17 1.43
C LEU A 41 0.48 0.84 1.60
N ILE A 42 1.05 0.78 2.79
CA ILE A 42 2.34 1.40 3.15
C ILE A 42 3.27 0.31 3.68
N ASP A 43 4.58 0.48 3.45
CA ASP A 43 5.63 -0.49 3.82
C ASP A 43 5.47 -1.88 3.20
N VAL A 44 4.79 -1.97 2.05
CA VAL A 44 4.73 -3.21 1.26
C VAL A 44 6.06 -3.39 0.51
N PRO A 45 6.81 -4.47 0.75
CA PRO A 45 7.99 -4.78 -0.04
C PRO A 45 7.58 -4.99 -1.50
N VAL A 46 8.12 -4.15 -2.39
CA VAL A 46 7.97 -4.30 -3.82
C VAL A 46 9.04 -5.24 -4.33
N GLU A 47 8.77 -6.54 -4.30
CA GLU A 47 9.61 -7.48 -5.05
C GLU A 47 9.49 -7.11 -6.54
N PRO A 48 10.61 -6.95 -7.27
CA PRO A 48 10.52 -6.73 -8.70
C PRO A 48 9.77 -7.92 -9.29
N ALA A 49 8.61 -7.65 -9.89
CA ALA A 49 7.80 -8.68 -10.51
C ALA A 49 8.69 -9.51 -11.44
N GLU A 50 8.86 -10.81 -11.15
CA GLU A 50 9.72 -11.73 -11.94
C GLU A 50 9.37 -11.70 -13.44
N TRP A 51 8.17 -11.22 -13.77
CA TRP A 51 7.62 -11.01 -15.10
C TRP A 51 8.35 -9.91 -15.92
N LEU A 52 8.97 -8.91 -15.29
CA LEU A 52 9.75 -7.88 -15.99
C LEU A 52 11.06 -8.43 -16.56
N ALA A 53 11.69 -9.39 -15.88
CA ALA A 53 12.94 -10.01 -16.34
C ALA A 53 12.74 -10.79 -17.65
N LEU A 54 11.64 -11.52 -17.78
CA LEU A 54 11.34 -12.33 -18.97
C LEU A 54 11.08 -11.49 -20.24
N THR A 55 10.66 -10.23 -20.12
CA THR A 55 10.32 -9.39 -21.28
C THR A 55 11.50 -8.60 -21.85
N LEU A 56 12.55 -8.35 -21.07
CA LEU A 56 13.77 -7.68 -21.53
C LEU A 56 14.68 -8.61 -22.35
N ASP A 57 14.71 -9.90 -22.02
CA ASP A 57 15.46 -10.92 -22.80
C ASP A 57 14.88 -11.15 -24.21
N SER A 58 13.59 -10.87 -24.43
CA SER A 58 12.94 -11.04 -25.74
C SER A 58 13.20 -9.92 -26.76
N ARG A 59 13.96 -8.87 -26.41
CA ARG A 59 14.36 -7.79 -27.35
C ARG A 59 15.78 -7.94 -27.91
N ALA A 60 16.46 -9.04 -27.61
CA ALA A 60 17.83 -9.32 -28.08
C ALA A 60 17.90 -10.26 -29.31
N ALA A 61 16.79 -10.55 -29.99
CA ALA A 61 16.75 -11.36 -31.20
C ALA A 61 16.51 -10.53 -32.47
#